data_AF-A0A3N5SCY6-F1
#
_entry.id   AF-A0A3N5SCY6-F1
#
_cell.length_a   1.000
_cell.length_b   1.000
_cell.length_c   1.000
_cell.angle_alpha   90.00
_cell.angle_beta   90.00
_cell.angle_gamma   90.00
#
_symmetry.space_group_name_H-M   'P 1'
#
loop_
_entity.id
_entity.type
_entity.pdbx_description
1 polymer ?
#
loop_
_entity_poly.entity_id
_entity_poly.type
_entity_poly.pdbx_seq_one_letter_code
_entity_poly.pdbx_strand_id
1 'polypeptide(L)' 'MVPDLKEVKAFADHLHSLGKYWQAEYTPESNKKPEDSRMTFTPADFWIGESGIWFFSLMWEHGKDKSPVEFLDDRGLVK' A
#
# COMPACT_ATOMS: atom_id res chain seq x y z
N MET A 1 18.49 7.12 4.44
CA MET A 1 18.74 5.67 4.35
C MET A 1 17.42 5.04 3.93
N VAL A 2 17.40 4.29 2.83
CA VAL A 2 16.18 3.66 2.31
C VAL A 2 16.00 2.30 2.99
N PRO A 3 14.82 1.99 3.54
CA PRO A 3 14.57 0.71 4.19
C PRO A 3 14.59 -0.45 3.18
N ASP A 4 14.94 -1.66 3.63
CA ASP A 4 14.89 -2.86 2.79
C ASP A 4 13.43 -3.14 2.40
N LEU A 5 13.16 -3.19 1.10
CA LEU A 5 11.82 -3.45 0.56
C LEU A 5 11.26 -4.80 1.00
N LYS A 6 12.09 -5.79 1.31
CA LYS A 6 11.62 -7.07 1.87
C LYS A 6 11.02 -6.91 3.25
N GLU A 7 11.64 -6.07 4.10
CA GLU A 7 11.12 -5.78 5.44
C GLU A 7 9.83 -4.95 5.36
N VAL A 8 9.79 -3.97 4.47
CA VAL A 8 8.59 -3.15 4.23
C VAL A 8 7.41 -4.01 3.76
N LYS A 9 7.64 -4.94 2.82
CA LYS A 9 6.61 -5.88 2.36
C LYS A 9 6.12 -6.80 3.48
N ALA A 10 7.05 -7.38 4.26
CA ALA A 10 6.68 -8.24 5.38
C ALA A 10 5.86 -7.49 6.44
N PHE A 11 6.17 -6.22 6.69
CA PHE A 11 5.40 -5.36 7.59
C PHE A 11 4.00 -5.06 7.04
N ALA A 12 3.89 -4.72 5.75
CA ALA A 12 2.61 -4.48 5.10
C ALA A 12 1.72 -5.73 5.09
N ASP A 13 2.28 -6.91 4.79
CA ASP A 13 1.55 -8.20 4.87
C ASP A 13 1.07 -8.48 6.30
N HIS A 14 1.89 -8.15 7.31
CA HIS A 14 1.50 -8.29 8.70
C HIS A 14 0.32 -7.38 9.06
N LEU A 15 0.37 -6.10 8.69
CA LEU A 15 -0.74 -5.15 8.87
C LEU A 15 -2.00 -5.60 8.14
N HIS A 16 -1.84 -6.07 6.90
CA HIS A 16 -2.93 -6.57 6.07
C HIS A 16 -3.63 -7.76 6.73
N SER A 17 -2.86 -8.72 7.25
CA SER A 17 -3.39 -9.89 7.97
C SER A 17 -4.17 -9.53 9.22
N LEU A 18 -3.82 -8.42 9.88
CA LEU A 18 -4.50 -7.94 11.08
C LEU A 18 -5.77 -7.15 10.77
N GLY A 19 -5.92 -6.63 9.53
CA GLY A 19 -7.05 -5.80 9.13
C GLY A 19 -7.23 -4.54 9.98
N LYS A 20 -6.18 -4.10 10.69
CA LYS A 20 -6.24 -2.97 11.61
C LYS A 20 -5.75 -1.70 10.93
N TYR A 21 -6.55 -0.65 11.05
CA TYR A 21 -6.14 0.71 10.71
C TYR A 21 -4.92 1.10 11.56
N TRP A 22 -3.81 1.46 10.91
CA TRP A 22 -2.66 2.06 11.56
C TRP A 22 -2.52 3.49 11.08
N GLN A 23 -2.29 4.43 11.99
CA GLN A 23 -2.28 5.85 11.66
C GLN A 23 -1.21 6.14 10.58
N ALA A 24 -1.74 6.41 9.38
CA ALA A 24 -1.14 7.04 8.20
C ALA A 24 -0.64 6.17 7.04
N GLU A 25 -0.43 4.86 7.17
CA GLU A 25 0.24 4.11 6.08
C GLU A 25 -0.50 2.87 5.58
N TYR A 26 -1.62 2.48 6.21
CA TYR A 26 -2.44 1.35 5.79
C TYR A 26 -3.94 1.64 5.91
N THR A 27 -4.65 1.46 4.81
CA THR A 27 -6.12 1.47 4.74
C THR A 27 -6.60 0.06 4.41
N PRO A 28 -7.47 -0.55 5.24
CA PRO A 28 -8.03 -1.86 4.96
C PRO A 28 -9.06 -1.82 3.83
N GLU A 29 -9.27 -2.98 3.21
CA GLU A 29 -10.33 -3.19 2.23
C GLU A 29 -11.70 -2.82 2.83
N SER A 30 -12.52 -2.15 2.04
CA SER A 30 -13.89 -1.80 2.41
C SER A 30 -14.85 -2.17 1.29
N ASN A 31 -15.98 -2.76 1.68
CA ASN A 31 -17.10 -3.02 0.77
C ASN A 31 -17.76 -1.73 0.26
N LYS A 32 -17.41 -0.58 0.82
CA LYS A 32 -17.88 0.71 0.31
C LYS A 32 -17.17 1.00 -1.00
N LYS A 33 -17.94 1.22 -2.04
CA LYS A 33 -17.45 1.69 -3.33
C LYS A 33 -16.93 3.14 -3.20
N PRO A 34 -15.75 3.49 -3.77
CA PRO A 34 -15.31 4.88 -3.88
C PRO A 34 -16.27 5.69 -4.76
N GLU A 35 -16.56 6.93 -4.36
CA GLU A 35 -17.38 7.86 -5.15
C GLU A 35 -16.75 8.04 -6.54
N ASP A 36 -17.59 8.05 -7.58
CA ASP A 36 -17.19 8.16 -9.00
C ASP A 36 -16.21 7.11 -9.56
N SER A 37 -15.95 6.02 -8.85
CA SER A 37 -15.15 4.90 -9.36
C SER A 37 -15.99 3.85 -10.10
N ARG A 38 -15.37 3.05 -10.99
CA ARG A 38 -15.98 1.82 -11.54
C ARG A 38 -15.74 0.59 -10.65
N MET A 39 -15.02 0.76 -9.55
CA MET A 39 -14.70 -0.32 -8.62
C MET A 39 -15.94 -0.81 -7.88
N THR A 40 -15.95 -2.10 -7.55
CA THR A 40 -17.02 -2.76 -6.79
C THR A 40 -16.78 -2.72 -5.28
N PHE A 41 -15.56 -2.42 -4.85
CA PHE A 41 -15.10 -2.25 -3.47
C PHE A 41 -13.92 -1.27 -3.42
N THR A 42 -13.56 -0.77 -2.24
CA THR A 42 -12.31 -0.03 -2.01
C THR A 42 -11.24 -1.04 -1.60
N PRO A 43 -10.16 -1.21 -2.38
CA PRO A 43 -9.11 -2.17 -2.05
C PRO A 43 -8.35 -1.74 -0.80
N ALA A 44 -7.66 -2.69 -0.18
CA ALA A 44 -6.66 -2.32 0.80
C ALA A 44 -5.51 -1.59 0.10
N ASP A 45 -4.97 -0.57 0.75
CA ASP A 45 -3.79 0.14 0.30
C ASP A 45 -2.79 0.29 1.45
N PHE A 46 -1.52 0.19 1.11
CA PHE A 46 -0.40 0.51 1.97
C PHE A 46 0.53 1.46 1.24
N TRP A 47 1.06 2.46 1.91
CA TRP A 47 2.08 3.33 1.34
C TRP A 47 3.01 3.87 2.42
N ILE A 48 4.27 4.05 2.05
CA ILE A 48 5.32 4.56 2.92
C ILE A 48 6.25 5.47 2.12
N GLY A 49 6.75 6.50 2.78
CA GLY A 49 7.69 7.46 2.21
C GLY A 49 7.01 8.72 1.67
N GLU A 50 7.79 9.49 0.91
CA GLU A 50 7.43 10.82 0.42
C GLU A 50 7.67 10.92 -1.09
N SER A 51 6.63 11.30 -1.81
CA SER A 51 6.66 11.46 -3.26
C SER A 51 7.74 12.47 -3.68
N GLY A 52 8.58 12.10 -4.65
CA GLY A 52 9.70 12.93 -5.12
C GLY A 52 11.03 12.72 -4.40
N ILE A 53 11.06 11.96 -3.28
CA ILE A 53 12.29 11.53 -2.61
C ILE A 53 12.41 10.01 -2.72
N TRP A 54 11.49 9.31 -2.07
CA TRP A 54 11.35 7.85 -2.09
C TRP A 54 9.95 7.49 -1.61
N PHE A 55 9.20 6.76 -2.41
CA PHE A 55 7.83 6.34 -2.10
C PHE A 55 7.60 4.91 -2.54
N PHE A 56 6.97 4.11 -1.69
CA PHE A 56 6.57 2.75 -2.01
C PHE A 56 5.11 2.53 -1.62
N SER A 57 4.33 1.91 -2.49
CA SER A 57 2.94 1.57 -2.21
C SER A 57 2.56 0.17 -2.70
N LEU A 58 1.63 -0.44 -1.99
CA LEU A 58 0.99 -1.71 -2.30
C LEU A 58 -0.52 -1.50 -2.37
N MET A 59 -1.18 -2.03 -3.40
CA MET A 59 -2.63 -1.94 -3.54
C MET A 59 -3.24 -3.29 -3.91
N TRP A 60 -4.18 -3.78 -3.10
CA TRP A 60 -4.88 -5.04 -3.32
C TRP A 60 -6.06 -4.87 -4.30
N GLU A 61 -5.77 -4.39 -5.52
CA GLU A 61 -6.78 -4.06 -6.55
C GLU A 61 -7.70 -5.24 -6.92
N HIS A 62 -7.20 -6.47 -6.77
CA HIS A 62 -7.93 -7.70 -7.08
C HIS A 62 -8.56 -8.37 -5.85
N GLY A 63 -8.54 -7.68 -4.71
CA GLY A 63 -9.08 -8.14 -3.43
C GLY A 63 -7.98 -8.58 -2.46
N LYS A 64 -8.31 -8.54 -1.16
CA LYS A 64 -7.40 -8.87 -0.04
C LYS A 64 -6.69 -10.23 -0.15
N ASP A 65 -7.31 -11.22 -0.78
CA ASP A 65 -6.76 -12.58 -0.92
C ASP A 65 -5.85 -12.74 -2.17
N LYS A 66 -5.53 -11.65 -2.87
CA LYS A 66 -4.67 -11.62 -4.07
C LYS A 66 -3.39 -10.85 -3.79
N SER A 67 -2.39 -11.06 -4.66
CA SER A 67 -1.15 -10.29 -4.60
C SER A 67 -1.42 -8.80 -4.85
N PRO A 68 -0.83 -7.89 -4.05
CA PRO A 68 -0.96 -6.47 -4.28
C PRO A 68 -0.19 -6.03 -5.54
N VAL A 69 -0.66 -4.97 -6.16
CA VAL A 69 0.09 -4.23 -7.17
C VAL A 69 1.11 -3.36 -6.45
N GLU A 70 2.37 -3.47 -6.86
CA GLU A 70 3.49 -2.76 -6.26
C GLU A 70 3.86 -1.54 -7.09
N PHE A 71 4.15 -0.43 -6.40
CA PHE A 71 4.70 0.77 -7.02
C PHE A 71 5.85 1.32 -6.19
N LEU A 72 6.96 1.62 -6.84
CA LEU A 72 8.15 2.21 -6.24
C LEU A 72 8.54 3.45 -7.04
N ASP A 73 8.68 4.57 -6.35
CA ASP A 73 9.30 5.79 -6.86
C ASP A 73 10.58 6.06 -6.08
N ASP A 74 11.73 5.83 -6.71
CA ASP A 74 13.06 6.00 -6.14
C ASP A 74 13.87 7.09 -6.86
N ARG A 75 13.22 7.89 -7.71
CA ARG A 75 13.87 8.87 -8.60
C ARG A 75 14.58 10.00 -7.85
N GLY A 76 14.18 10.29 -6.62
CA GLY A 76 14.80 11.31 -5.76
C GLY A 76 16.04 10.83 -5.02
N LEU A 77 16.38 9.54 -5.11
CA LEU A 77 17.58 8.99 -4.48
C LEU A 77 18.83 9.36 -5.28
N VAL A 78 19.62 10.28 -4.72
CA VAL A 78 20.98 10.57 -5.22
C VAL A 78 21.91 9.46 -4.73
N LYS A 79 22.60 8.79 -5.66
CA LYS A 79 23.63 7.76 -5.37
C LYS A 79 24.97 8.38 -5.02
#